data_AF-A0A1F5EQY0-F1
#
_entry.id   AF-A0A1F5EQY0-F1
#
_cell.length_a   1.000
_cell.length_b   1.000
_cell.length_c   1.000
_cell.angle_alpha   90.00
_cell.angle_beta   90.00
_cell.angle_gamma   90.00
#
_symmetry.space_group_name_H-M   'P 1'
#
loop_
_entity.id
_entity.type
_entity.pdbx_description
1 polymer ?
#
loop_
_entity_poly.entity_id
_entity_poly.type
_entity_poly.pdbx_seq_one_letter_code
_entity_poly.pdbx_strand_id
1 'polypeptide(L)'
;MNETDKLGLTASLYEEHCELNHGPKTGHLIIPAVDYIVQPFGYTINEVEEVSVRDMVIPVCAECASALHGDEWTLLYCFECNSSQWIARSKSKMKYRHHVLWLRGCPCCTKEFGGLYFSDIKALIDSPVFLSQQKIVA
;
A
#
# COMPACT_ATOMS: atom_id res chain seq x y z
N MET A 1 -0.49 4.37 16.62
CA MET A 1 -1.24 3.10 16.70
C MET A 1 -0.90 2.45 18.02
N ASN A 2 -1.90 2.17 18.86
CA ASN A 2 -1.67 1.60 20.20
C ASN A 2 -1.53 0.06 20.10
N GLU A 3 -1.04 -0.59 21.16
CA GLU A 3 -0.83 -2.06 21.18
C GLU A 3 -2.13 -2.87 21.00
N THR A 4 -3.26 -2.31 21.40
CA THR A 4 -4.59 -2.92 21.23
C THR A 4 -5.00 -2.96 19.76
N ASP A 5 -4.66 -1.92 18.99
CA ASP A 5 -4.93 -1.84 17.55
C ASP A 5 -4.14 -2.94 16.79
N LYS A 6 -2.87 -3.16 17.18
CA LYS A 6 -2.02 -4.22 16.62
C LYS A 6 -2.59 -5.61 16.89
N LEU A 7 -3.05 -5.84 18.12
CA LEU A 7 -3.67 -7.11 18.51
C LEU A 7 -4.98 -7.34 17.75
N GLY A 8 -5.79 -6.30 17.55
CA GLY A 8 -6.99 -6.36 16.73
C GLY A 8 -6.69 -6.76 15.29
N LEU A 9 -5.72 -6.09 14.66
CA LEU A 9 -5.28 -6.42 13.30
C LEU A 9 -4.70 -7.83 13.19
N THR A 10 -3.87 -8.25 14.14
CA THR A 10 -3.27 -9.60 14.12
C THR A 10 -4.34 -10.70 14.31
N ALA A 11 -5.38 -10.43 15.11
CA ALA A 11 -6.52 -11.33 15.25
C ALA A 11 -7.33 -11.43 13.95
N SER A 12 -7.44 -10.34 13.18
CA SER A 12 -8.11 -10.31 11.88
C SER A 12 -7.33 -11.05 10.78
N LEU A 13 -5.99 -11.01 10.77
CA LEU A 13 -5.17 -11.68 9.74
C LEU A 13 -5.45 -13.18 9.58
N TYR A 14 -5.88 -13.86 10.66
CA TYR A 14 -6.06 -15.32 10.67
C TYR A 14 -7.08 -15.81 9.63
N GLU A 15 -8.08 -14.99 9.29
CA GLU A 15 -9.13 -15.32 8.32
C GLU A 15 -9.02 -14.52 7.01
N GLU A 16 -7.99 -13.68 6.89
CA GLU A 16 -7.82 -12.78 5.76
C GLU A 16 -6.91 -13.31 4.66
N HIS A 17 -7.13 -12.77 3.47
CA HIS A 17 -6.44 -13.17 2.26
C HIS A 17 -5.85 -11.93 1.60
N CYS A 18 -4.75 -12.12 0.88
CA CYS A 18 -4.07 -11.05 0.16
C CYS A 18 -5.01 -10.38 -0.84
N GLU A 19 -5.17 -9.07 -0.71
CA GLU A 19 -6.04 -8.28 -1.59
C GLU A 19 -5.30 -7.68 -2.79
N LEU A 20 -4.00 -7.96 -2.92
CA LEU A 20 -3.23 -7.50 -4.06
C LEU A 20 -3.41 -8.41 -5.27
N ASN A 21 -3.26 -7.81 -6.45
CA ASN A 21 -3.28 -8.52 -7.72
C ASN A 21 -1.98 -9.32 -7.90
N HIS A 22 -2.07 -10.64 -8.08
CA HIS A 22 -0.90 -11.51 -8.28
C HIS A 22 -0.60 -11.76 -9.77
N GLY A 23 -1.24 -11.01 -10.67
CA GLY A 23 -1.01 -11.05 -12.11
C GLY A 23 -2.17 -11.64 -12.93
N PRO A 24 -1.95 -11.88 -14.23
CA PRO A 24 -2.99 -12.39 -15.11
C PRO A 24 -3.49 -13.76 -14.67
N LYS A 25 -4.81 -13.94 -14.69
CA LYS A 25 -5.50 -15.20 -14.35
C LYS A 25 -5.35 -15.63 -12.89
N THR A 26 -4.91 -14.78 -11.97
CA THR A 26 -4.76 -15.14 -10.55
C THR A 26 -5.89 -14.63 -9.65
N GLY A 27 -6.89 -13.92 -10.18
CA GLY A 27 -7.96 -13.31 -9.37
C GLY A 27 -8.89 -14.29 -8.64
N HIS A 28 -8.76 -15.59 -8.91
CA HIS A 28 -9.48 -16.65 -8.21
C HIS A 28 -8.65 -17.28 -7.08
N LEU A 29 -7.36 -16.92 -6.96
CA LEU A 29 -6.49 -17.46 -5.93
C LEU A 29 -6.84 -16.83 -4.59
N ILE A 30 -6.94 -17.69 -3.58
CA ILE A 30 -7.17 -17.31 -2.19
C ILE A 30 -5.85 -17.58 -1.47
N ILE A 31 -5.06 -16.53 -1.27
CA ILE A 31 -3.71 -16.62 -0.71
C ILE A 31 -3.75 -15.99 0.68
N PRO A 32 -3.38 -16.71 1.76
CA PRO A 32 -3.42 -16.17 3.11
C PRO A 32 -2.60 -14.88 3.27
N ALA A 33 -3.15 -13.91 3.98
CA ALA A 33 -2.42 -12.72 4.39
C ALA A 33 -1.46 -13.06 5.55
N VAL A 34 -0.32 -12.39 5.60
CA VAL A 34 0.68 -12.52 6.66
C VAL A 34 1.03 -11.19 7.32
N ASP A 35 0.62 -10.07 6.70
CA ASP A 35 0.87 -8.72 7.18
C ASP A 35 -0.14 -7.75 6.54
N TYR A 36 -0.07 -6.48 6.95
CA TYR A 36 -0.81 -5.37 6.35
C TYR A 36 0.13 -4.31 5.81
N ILE A 37 -0.20 -3.79 4.62
CA ILE A 37 0.27 -2.46 4.22
C ILE A 37 -0.67 -1.45 4.85
N VAL A 38 -0.12 -0.48 5.58
CA VAL A 38 -0.88 0.60 6.19
C VAL A 38 -0.43 1.93 5.60
N GLN A 39 -1.37 2.66 5.01
CA GLN A 39 -1.13 4.00 4.47
C GLN A 39 -2.13 4.99 5.08
N PRO A 40 -1.67 6.00 5.83
CA PRO A 40 -2.53 7.09 6.26
C PRO A 40 -2.99 7.88 5.03
N PHE A 41 -4.29 8.14 4.94
CA PHE A 41 -4.90 8.95 3.90
C PHE A 41 -5.53 10.20 4.52
N GLY A 42 -5.12 11.37 4.01
CA GLY A 42 -5.55 12.66 4.51
C GLY A 42 -6.00 13.64 3.45
N TYR A 43 -6.54 14.77 3.91
CA TYR A 43 -6.67 15.96 3.09
C TYR A 43 -5.73 17.05 3.62
N THR A 44 -5.17 17.83 2.71
CA THR A 44 -4.35 18.98 3.05
C THR A 44 -5.28 20.16 3.39
N ILE A 45 -5.17 20.69 4.61
CA ILE A 45 -5.91 21.89 5.05
C ILE A 45 -5.28 23.15 4.45
N ASN A 46 -3.95 23.17 4.32
CA ASN A 46 -3.16 24.24 3.72
C ASN A 46 -1.84 23.66 3.18
N GLU A 47 -0.94 24.45 2.61
CA GLU A 47 0.35 23.97 2.03
C GLU A 47 1.29 23.26 3.04
N VAL A 48 0.98 23.29 4.34
CA VAL A 48 1.85 22.80 5.43
C VAL A 48 1.19 21.70 6.26
N GLU A 49 -0.14 21.64 6.29
CA GLU A 49 -0.90 20.82 7.24
C GLU A 49 -1.75 19.77 6.53
N GLU A 50 -1.37 18.52 6.69
CA GLU A 50 -2.12 17.36 6.22
C GLU A 50 -2.82 16.68 7.40
N VAL A 51 -4.15 16.55 7.31
CA VAL A 51 -4.93 15.80 8.29
C VAL A 51 -5.20 14.41 7.73
N SER A 52 -4.53 13.40 8.28
CA SER A 52 -4.90 12.00 8.04
C SER A 52 -6.26 11.72 8.67
N VAL A 53 -7.25 11.39 7.85
CA VAL A 53 -8.64 11.15 8.29
C VAL A 53 -8.90 9.66 8.43
N ARG A 54 -8.17 8.84 7.67
CA ARG A 54 -8.42 7.40 7.59
C ARG A 54 -7.17 6.65 7.17
N ASP A 55 -6.90 5.53 7.83
CA ASP A 55 -5.87 4.61 7.39
C ASP A 55 -6.45 3.64 6.34
N MET A 56 -5.75 3.50 5.23
CA MET A 56 -5.94 2.40 4.27
C MET A 56 -5.14 1.21 4.77
N VAL A 57 -5.82 0.08 4.97
CA VAL A 57 -5.23 -1.16 5.49
C VAL A 57 -5.46 -2.25 4.45
N ILE A 58 -4.39 -2.81 3.91
CA ILE A 58 -4.44 -3.80 2.82
C ILE A 58 -3.76 -5.09 3.30
N PRO A 59 -4.48 -6.21 3.44
CA PRO A 59 -3.90 -7.50 3.78
C PRO A 59 -3.01 -8.00 2.64
N VAL A 60 -1.81 -8.48 2.97
CA VAL A 60 -0.83 -8.96 1.98
C VAL A 60 -0.24 -10.31 2.33
N CYS A 61 -0.02 -11.14 1.31
CA CYS A 61 0.69 -12.41 1.47
C CYS A 61 2.20 -12.20 1.57
N ALA A 62 2.92 -13.26 1.95
CA ALA A 62 4.37 -13.24 2.09
C ALA A 62 5.10 -12.87 0.79
N GLU A 63 4.60 -13.32 -0.36
CA GLU A 63 5.20 -13.01 -1.67
C GLU A 63 5.10 -11.51 -1.98
N CYS A 64 3.90 -10.93 -1.85
CA CYS A 64 3.70 -9.50 -2.08
C CYS A 64 4.48 -8.64 -1.09
N ALA A 65 4.52 -9.03 0.19
CA ALA A 65 5.33 -8.35 1.20
C ALA A 65 6.82 -8.40 0.81
N SER A 66 7.34 -9.56 0.40
CA SER A 66 8.73 -9.70 -0.04
C SER A 66 9.03 -8.88 -1.30
N ALA A 67 8.11 -8.84 -2.28
CA ALA A 67 8.27 -8.06 -3.51
C ALA A 67 8.39 -6.56 -3.23
N LEU A 68 7.66 -6.07 -2.23
CA LEU A 68 7.69 -4.68 -1.78
C LEU A 68 8.95 -4.28 -1.02
N HIS A 69 9.67 -5.23 -0.42
CA HIS A 69 10.97 -4.98 0.20
C HIS A 69 12.12 -4.96 -0.83
N GLY A 70 11.93 -5.59 -1.99
CA GLY A 70 12.92 -5.65 -3.06
C GLY A 70 12.85 -4.45 -4.00
N ASP A 71 13.90 -4.28 -4.80
CA ASP A 71 14.01 -3.18 -5.77
C ASP A 71 13.50 -3.52 -7.18
N GLU A 72 12.99 -4.74 -7.37
CA GLU A 72 12.56 -5.23 -8.68
C GLU A 72 11.16 -4.73 -9.07
N TRP A 73 10.32 -4.41 -8.08
CA TRP A 73 8.91 -4.16 -8.27
C TRP A 73 8.45 -2.82 -7.72
N THR A 74 7.40 -2.27 -8.33
CA THR A 74 6.66 -1.12 -7.82
C THR A 74 5.17 -1.44 -7.91
N LEU A 75 4.47 -1.26 -6.80
CA LEU A 75 3.03 -1.46 -6.70
C LEU A 75 2.31 -0.15 -7.01
N LEU A 76 1.44 -0.14 -8.01
CA LEU A 76 0.42 0.88 -8.18
C LEU A 76 -0.85 0.43 -7.45
N TYR A 77 -1.40 1.30 -6.61
CA TYR A 77 -2.65 1.03 -5.90
C TYR A 77 -3.64 2.18 -6.10
N CYS A 78 -4.89 1.84 -6.45
CA CYS A 78 -5.96 2.80 -6.69
C CYS A 78 -6.90 2.90 -5.49
N PHE A 79 -7.08 4.09 -4.92
CA PHE A 79 -7.99 4.28 -3.80
C PHE A 79 -9.48 4.24 -4.16
N GLU A 80 -9.84 4.59 -5.40
CA GLU A 80 -11.25 4.61 -5.80
C GLU A 80 -11.86 3.22 -6.01
N CYS A 81 -11.08 2.26 -6.53
CA CYS A 81 -11.58 0.91 -6.81
C CYS A 81 -10.82 -0.20 -6.09
N ASN A 82 -9.86 0.15 -5.22
CA ASN A 82 -9.00 -0.79 -4.49
C ASN A 82 -8.22 -1.77 -5.40
N SER A 83 -8.12 -1.46 -6.70
CA SER A 83 -7.36 -2.28 -7.63
C SER A 83 -5.87 -2.02 -7.50
N SER A 84 -5.07 -3.06 -7.70
CA SER A 84 -3.61 -2.95 -7.71
C SER A 84 -2.98 -3.52 -8.98
N GLN A 85 -1.80 -3.00 -9.31
CA GLN A 85 -0.99 -3.46 -10.45
C GLN A 85 0.50 -3.40 -10.11
N TRP A 86 1.23 -4.46 -10.44
CA TRP A 86 2.68 -4.49 -10.31
C TRP A 86 3.39 -4.03 -11.57
N ILE A 87 4.44 -3.25 -11.37
CA ILE A 87 5.36 -2.84 -12.42
C ILE A 87 6.73 -3.44 -12.15
N ALA A 88 7.23 -4.22 -13.10
CA ALA A 88 8.63 -4.65 -13.09
C ALA A 88 9.52 -3.45 -13.44
N ARG A 89 10.35 -2.99 -12.50
CA ARG A 89 11.22 -1.82 -12.71
C ARG A 89 12.19 -2.03 -13.88
N SER A 90 12.74 -3.24 -14.01
CA SER A 90 13.67 -3.64 -15.08
C SER A 90 13.08 -3.56 -16.50
N LYS A 91 11.75 -3.59 -16.64
CA LYS A 91 11.04 -3.53 -17.93
C LYS A 91 10.36 -2.18 -18.17
N SER A 92 10.41 -1.26 -17.20
CA SER A 92 9.77 0.04 -17.35
C SER A 92 10.69 1.05 -18.06
N LYS A 93 10.08 1.95 -18.84
CA LYS A 93 10.76 3.15 -19.36
C LYS A 93 10.96 4.22 -18.28
N MET A 94 10.21 4.14 -17.18
CA MET A 94 10.24 5.09 -16.07
C MET A 94 11.16 4.58 -14.96
N LYS A 95 11.87 5.50 -14.30
CA LYS A 95 12.68 5.19 -13.12
C LYS A 95 11.85 5.42 -11.85
N TYR A 96 11.24 4.36 -11.34
CA TYR A 96 10.50 4.40 -10.08
C TYR A 96 11.46 4.36 -8.90
N ARG A 97 11.29 5.31 -7.97
CA ARG A 97 12.05 5.36 -6.71
C ARG A 97 11.26 4.77 -5.54
N HIS A 98 9.94 4.91 -5.55
CA HIS A 98 9.06 4.40 -4.50
C HIS A 98 8.67 2.95 -4.78
N HIS A 99 8.44 2.17 -3.71
CA HIS A 99 7.96 0.79 -3.82
C HIS A 99 6.44 0.73 -4.00
N VAL A 100 5.71 1.73 -3.49
CA VAL A 100 4.27 1.88 -3.68
C VAL A 100 3.97 3.27 -4.24
N LEU A 101 3.07 3.31 -5.23
CA LEU A 101 2.54 4.51 -5.85
C LEU A 101 1.03 4.53 -5.66
N TRP A 102 0.57 5.48 -4.87
CA TRP A 102 -0.84 5.62 -4.51
C TRP A 102 -1.55 6.54 -5.51
N LEU A 103 -2.60 6.03 -6.15
CA LEU A 103 -3.41 6.75 -7.12
C LEU A 103 -4.75 7.12 -6.50
N ARG A 104 -5.18 8.37 -6.71
CA ARG A 104 -6.57 8.78 -6.41
C ARG A 104 -7.56 7.89 -7.15
N GLY A 105 -7.38 7.81 -8.47
CA GLY A 105 -8.16 7.01 -9.39
C GLY A 105 -7.26 6.49 -10.50
N CYS A 106 -7.46 5.24 -10.90
CA CYS A 106 -6.75 4.63 -12.02
C CYS A 106 -7.43 4.97 -13.35
N PRO A 107 -6.81 4.65 -14.51
CA PRO A 107 -7.42 4.90 -15.82
C PRO A 107 -8.78 4.22 -16.05
N CYS A 108 -9.13 3.21 -15.24
CA CYS A 108 -10.45 2.58 -15.28
C CYS A 108 -11.50 3.35 -14.47
N CYS A 109 -11.09 4.12 -13.46
CA CYS A 109 -12.00 4.86 -12.58
C CYS A 109 -12.29 6.26 -13.12
N THR A 110 -11.25 6.95 -13.61
CA THR A 110 -11.36 8.36 -14.02
C THR A 110 -10.62 8.60 -15.33
N LYS A 111 -11.16 9.54 -16.13
CA LYS A 111 -10.51 10.05 -17.34
C LYS A 111 -9.55 11.21 -17.05
N GLU A 112 -9.65 11.80 -15.87
CA GLU A 112 -8.81 12.90 -15.40
C GLU A 112 -7.79 12.37 -14.40
N PHE A 113 -6.51 12.68 -14.63
CA PHE A 113 -5.45 12.28 -13.73
C PHE A 113 -5.55 13.07 -12.42
N GLY A 114 -6.01 12.40 -11.35
CA GLY A 114 -6.22 13.00 -10.04
C GLY A 114 -4.96 13.19 -9.18
N GLY A 115 -3.77 13.00 -9.77
CA GLY A 115 -2.48 13.09 -9.07
C GLY A 115 -1.94 11.74 -8.57
N LEU A 116 -0.67 11.76 -8.17
CA LEU A 116 -0.02 10.72 -7.38
C LEU A 116 0.06 11.22 -5.94
N TYR A 117 -0.33 10.36 -4.99
CA TYR A 117 -0.07 10.62 -3.58
C TYR A 117 1.28 10.03 -3.23
N PHE A 118 2.23 10.90 -2.95
CA PHE A 118 3.49 10.54 -2.34
C PHE A 118 3.37 10.88 -0.86
N SER A 119 3.73 9.95 0.02
CA SER A 119 4.05 10.31 1.40
C SER A 119 5.42 11.00 1.39
N ASP A 120 5.50 12.23 0.88
CA ASP A 120 6.73 13.02 0.79
C ASP A 120 7.16 13.63 2.14
N ILE A 121 6.80 12.99 3.26
CA ILE A 121 7.43 13.28 4.53
C ILE A 121 8.83 12.66 4.44
N LYS A 122 9.87 13.49 4.40
CA LYS A 122 11.30 13.14 4.53
C LYS A 122 11.67 12.25 5.74
N ALA A 123 10.69 11.82 6.53
CA ALA A 123 10.82 11.00 7.74
C ALA A 123 10.03 9.67 7.68
N LEU A 124 9.28 9.37 6.61
CA LEU A 124 8.66 8.06 6.40
C LEU A 124 9.42 7.34 5.30
N ILE A 125 10.19 6.36 5.75
CA ILE A 125 11.06 5.44 5.04
C ILE A 125 10.49 5.10 3.65
N ASP A 126 11.31 5.16 2.60
CA ASP A 126 10.98 4.80 1.21
C ASP A 126 10.41 3.37 1.04
N SER A 127 10.42 2.58 2.10
CA SER A 127 9.91 1.21 2.18
C SER A 127 8.50 1.18 2.79
N PRO A 128 7.59 0.34 2.26
CA PRO A 128 6.24 0.23 2.79
C PRO A 128 6.27 -0.16 4.26
N VAL A 129 5.43 0.49 5.05
CA VAL A 129 5.33 0.23 6.49
C VAL A 129 4.43 -0.98 6.69
N PHE A 130 5.05 -2.08 7.10
CA PHE A 130 4.36 -3.29 7.53
C PHE A 130 3.99 -3.19 9.00
N LEU A 131 2.86 -3.79 9.39
CA LEU A 131 2.41 -3.81 10.78
C LEU A 131 3.48 -4.40 11.70
N SER A 132 4.08 -5.51 11.27
CA SER A 132 5.14 -6.21 12.00
C SER A 132 6.40 -5.36 12.28
N GLN A 133 6.60 -4.27 11.53
CA GLN A 133 7.80 -3.44 11.59
C GLN A 133 7.59 -2.09 12.29
N GLN A 134 6.35 -1.72 12.65
CA GLN A 134 6.09 -0.49 13.38
C GLN A 134 6.61 -0.59 14.83
N LYS A 135 7.79 0.01 15.09
CA LYS A 135 8.32 0.15 16.46
C LYS A 135 7.33 0.92 17.32
N ILE A 136 7.04 0.36 18.48
CA ILE A 136 6.25 0.98 19.54
C ILE A 136 7.05 2.17 20.05
N VAL A 137 6.62 3.39 19.76
CA VAL A 137 7.07 4.56 20.51
C VAL A 137 6.08 4.70 21.67
N ALA A 138 6.53 4.24 22.84
CA ALA A 138 5.83 4.42 24.11
C ALA A 138 5.92 5.87 24.59
#